data_AF-A0A1Y4F749-F1
#
_entry.id   AF-A0A1Y4F749-F1
#
_cell.length_a   1.000
_cell.length_b   1.000
_cell.length_c   1.000
_cell.angle_alpha   90.00
_cell.angle_beta   90.00
_cell.angle_gamma   90.00
#
_symmetry.space_group_name_H-M   'P 1'
#
loop_
_entity.id
_entity.type
_entity.pdbx_description
1 polymer ?
#
loop_
_entity_poly.entity_id
_entity_poly.type
_entity_poly.pdbx_seq_one_letter_code
_entity_poly.pdbx_strand_id
1 'polypeptide(L)'
;MRAADFVNLLDKVNDKYILEAAEYKSNKKQHWIIKWKAIAACFLIVAVIGGIIPFLNKAYISPFIISAYAYEGDAVGSELSEKEAVPVSVFQTSSGLNCFVFSSNKLKDTSSSAPTISIINTDDYAKNIGEILGLTPKAGQSYYIYVIEDTAEPPHSFSLYLPDEENNKVCQYNVSITESNGDYVAKLLNMGTHEITEEHIGQYISEKGMYVFDENGEIVFVGSHPSKED
;
A
#
# COMPACT_ATOMS: atom_id res chain seq x y z
N MET A 1 17.56 85.70 -43.27
CA MET A 1 16.90 84.99 -44.39
C MET A 1 15.51 85.59 -44.54
N ARG A 2 15.08 85.95 -45.75
CA ARG A 2 13.83 86.70 -45.98
C ARG A 2 12.64 85.72 -46.01
N ALA A 3 11.47 86.16 -45.53
CA ALA A 3 10.24 85.35 -45.50
C ALA A 3 9.83 84.78 -46.87
N ALA A 4 10.31 85.38 -47.97
CA ALA A 4 10.08 84.91 -49.33
C ALA A 4 10.78 83.58 -49.67
N ASP A 5 11.89 83.23 -49.01
CA ASP A 5 12.59 81.96 -49.23
C ASP A 5 11.91 80.79 -48.48
N PHE A 6 11.15 81.10 -47.41
CA PHE A 6 10.43 80.12 -46.60
C PHE A 6 9.09 79.68 -47.24
N VAL A 7 8.43 80.60 -47.95
CA VAL A 7 7.16 80.34 -48.66
C VAL A 7 7.38 79.45 -49.88
N ASN A 8 8.48 79.61 -50.60
CA ASN A 8 8.81 78.79 -51.78
C ASN A 8 9.22 77.35 -51.41
N LEU A 9 9.64 77.12 -50.16
CA LEU A 9 9.93 75.79 -49.62
C LEU A 9 8.70 75.08 -49.03
N LEU A 10 7.68 75.82 -48.59
CA LEU A 10 6.41 75.25 -48.10
C LEU A 10 5.45 74.89 -49.23
N ASP A 11 5.50 75.59 -50.36
CA ASP A 11 4.68 75.29 -51.55
C ASP A 11 5.04 73.95 -52.22
N LYS A 12 6.24 73.42 -51.94
CA LYS A 12 6.73 72.17 -52.54
C LYS A 12 6.51 70.90 -51.70
N VAL A 13 5.87 71.01 -50.53
CA VAL A 13 5.72 69.90 -49.57
C VAL A 13 4.25 69.54 -49.27
N ASN A 14 3.27 70.29 -49.78
CA ASN A 14 1.93 70.29 -49.16
C ASN A 14 0.75 69.62 -49.88
N ASP A 15 0.96 68.68 -50.80
CA ASP A 15 -0.17 67.89 -51.35
C ASP A 15 -0.07 66.38 -51.09
N LYS A 16 1.10 65.85 -50.71
CA LYS A 16 1.29 64.40 -50.52
C LYS A 16 1.09 63.92 -49.07
N TYR A 17 1.03 64.84 -48.10
CA TYR A 17 0.95 64.48 -46.67
C TYR A 17 -0.33 64.95 -45.95
N ILE A 18 -1.21 65.73 -46.61
CA ILE A 18 -2.50 66.13 -46.02
C ILE A 18 -3.62 65.12 -46.34
N LEU A 19 -3.47 64.33 -47.41
CA LEU A 19 -4.45 63.30 -47.77
C LEU A 19 -4.39 62.03 -46.90
N GLU A 20 -3.31 61.84 -46.14
CA GLU A 20 -3.15 60.69 -45.23
C GLU A 20 -3.53 61.01 -43.77
N ALA A 21 -3.83 62.29 -43.46
CA ALA A 21 -4.21 62.73 -42.11
C ALA A 21 -5.74 62.85 -41.90
N ALA A 22 -6.55 62.73 -42.96
CA ALA A 22 -8.01 62.79 -42.88
C ALA A 22 -8.69 61.42 -42.71
N GLU A 23 -7.95 60.31 -42.82
CA GLU A 23 -8.53 58.97 -42.89
C GLU A 23 -7.93 57.98 -41.87
N TYR A 24 -7.82 58.36 -40.60
CA TYR A 24 -7.77 57.32 -39.54
C TYR A 24 -8.26 57.81 -38.18
N LYS A 25 -9.54 58.22 -38.16
CA LYS A 25 -10.25 58.48 -36.91
C LYS A 25 -10.69 57.15 -36.29
N SER A 26 -10.18 56.86 -35.10
CA SER A 26 -10.75 55.97 -34.08
C SER A 26 -10.78 54.46 -34.36
N ASN A 27 -9.66 53.77 -34.08
CA ASN A 27 -9.66 52.36 -33.68
C ASN A 27 -8.65 52.11 -32.55
N LYS A 28 -8.89 52.71 -31.38
CA LYS A 28 -8.05 52.56 -30.17
C LYS A 28 -8.75 51.82 -29.02
N LYS A 29 -9.77 51.00 -29.30
CA LYS A 29 -10.47 50.18 -28.28
C LYS A 29 -10.42 48.66 -28.50
N GLN A 30 -9.77 48.16 -29.55
CA GLN A 30 -9.78 46.73 -29.87
C GLN A 30 -8.58 45.95 -29.33
N HIS A 31 -7.47 46.61 -29.01
CA HIS A 31 -6.24 45.94 -28.56
C HIS A 31 -6.25 45.50 -27.08
N TRP A 32 -7.18 46.01 -26.26
CA TRP A 32 -7.25 45.67 -24.82
C TRP A 32 -8.07 44.41 -24.53
N ILE A 33 -9.05 44.07 -25.40
CA ILE A 33 -9.97 42.93 -25.21
C ILE A 33 -9.32 41.61 -25.70
N ILE A 34 -8.31 41.67 -26.57
CA ILE A 34 -7.67 40.48 -27.16
C ILE A 34 -6.69 39.80 -26.17
N LYS A 35 -6.22 40.50 -25.14
CA LYS A 35 -5.32 39.89 -24.13
C LYS A 35 -6.02 38.90 -23.18
N TRP A 36 -7.35 38.95 -23.06
CA TRP A 36 -8.11 38.02 -22.20
C TRP A 36 -8.54 36.73 -22.91
N LYS A 37 -8.56 36.72 -24.26
CA LYS A 37 -8.83 35.48 -25.01
C LYS A 37 -7.64 34.53 -25.06
N ALA A 38 -6.41 35.04 -24.93
CA ALA A 38 -5.21 34.23 -24.85
C ALA A 38 -5.05 33.52 -23.49
N ILE A 39 -5.58 34.10 -22.41
CA ILE A 39 -5.59 33.46 -21.08
C ILE A 39 -6.67 32.36 -20.98
N ALA A 40 -7.77 32.45 -21.72
CA ALA A 40 -8.81 31.41 -21.72
C ALA A 40 -8.43 30.15 -22.53
N ALA A 41 -7.57 30.26 -23.55
CA ALA A 41 -7.16 29.11 -24.37
C ALA A 41 -6.11 28.21 -23.67
N CYS A 42 -5.33 28.75 -22.73
CA CYS A 42 -4.37 27.95 -21.95
C CYS A 42 -5.03 27.16 -20.81
N PHE A 43 -6.18 27.60 -20.28
CA PHE A 43 -6.92 26.82 -19.28
C PHE A 43 -7.61 25.59 -19.87
N LEU A 44 -7.95 25.58 -21.16
CA LEU A 44 -8.48 24.37 -21.81
C LEU A 44 -7.39 23.32 -22.02
N ILE A 45 -6.16 23.72 -22.32
CA ILE A 45 -5.04 22.77 -22.46
C ILE A 45 -4.61 22.24 -21.09
N VAL A 46 -4.57 23.06 -20.03
CA VAL A 46 -4.29 22.56 -18.67
C VAL A 46 -5.47 21.76 -18.10
N ALA A 47 -6.73 22.05 -18.48
CA ALA A 47 -7.88 21.22 -18.12
C ALA A 47 -7.99 19.92 -18.94
N VAL A 48 -7.48 19.89 -20.17
CA VAL A 48 -7.41 18.67 -21.01
C VAL A 48 -6.14 17.86 -20.73
N ILE A 49 -5.06 18.46 -20.24
CA ILE A 49 -3.84 17.72 -19.81
C ILE A 49 -3.92 17.34 -18.32
N GLY A 50 -4.53 18.18 -17.48
CA GLY A 50 -4.73 17.92 -16.04
C GLY A 50 -6.06 17.21 -15.70
N GLY A 51 -7.04 17.21 -16.60
CA GLY A 51 -8.33 16.53 -16.43
C GLY A 51 -8.37 15.08 -16.90
N ILE A 52 -7.27 14.56 -17.46
CA ILE A 52 -7.13 13.15 -17.88
C ILE A 52 -6.10 12.41 -17.04
N ILE A 53 -6.04 12.70 -15.72
CA ILE A 53 -5.51 11.72 -14.77
C ILE A 53 -6.63 11.20 -13.85
N PRO A 54 -7.72 10.60 -14.35
CA PRO A 54 -8.57 9.76 -13.52
C PRO A 54 -8.05 8.30 -13.48
N PHE A 55 -6.75 8.03 -13.73
CA PHE A 55 -6.33 6.66 -14.05
C PHE A 55 -5.01 6.14 -13.46
N LEU A 56 -4.32 6.87 -12.57
CA LEU A 56 -3.05 6.39 -12.00
C LEU A 56 -3.08 5.98 -10.53
N ASN A 57 -4.22 6.09 -9.84
CA ASN A 57 -4.37 5.47 -8.52
C ASN A 57 -5.27 4.25 -8.63
N LYS A 58 -4.79 3.20 -9.31
CA LYS A 58 -5.37 1.87 -9.06
C LYS A 58 -5.10 1.59 -7.59
N ALA A 59 -6.16 1.56 -6.79
CA ALA A 59 -6.08 1.09 -5.42
C ALA A 59 -5.39 -0.27 -5.46
N TYR A 60 -4.23 -0.36 -4.84
CA TYR A 60 -3.51 -1.61 -4.78
C TYR A 60 -4.34 -2.59 -3.96
N ILE A 61 -4.63 -3.74 -4.55
CA ILE A 61 -5.36 -4.82 -3.90
C ILE A 61 -4.30 -5.83 -3.51
N SER A 62 -4.21 -6.15 -2.22
CA SER A 62 -3.27 -7.15 -1.76
C SER A 62 -3.54 -8.50 -2.44
N PRO A 63 -2.49 -9.23 -2.85
CA PRO A 63 -2.65 -10.57 -3.41
C PRO A 63 -2.88 -11.63 -2.32
N PHE A 64 -2.84 -11.29 -1.03
CA PHE A 64 -2.95 -12.27 0.05
C PHE A 64 -4.31 -12.28 0.72
N ILE A 65 -4.83 -13.48 0.95
CA ILE A 65 -5.92 -13.77 1.87
C ILE A 65 -5.32 -14.15 3.22
N ILE A 66 -5.75 -13.49 4.30
CA ILE A 66 -5.41 -13.88 5.66
C ILE A 66 -6.60 -14.60 6.29
N SER A 67 -6.35 -15.74 6.92
CA SER A 67 -7.37 -16.50 7.64
C SER A 67 -6.98 -16.68 9.11
N ALA A 68 -7.96 -16.59 10.00
CA ALA A 68 -7.83 -16.89 11.43
C ALA A 68 -8.53 -18.23 11.73
N TYR A 69 -7.98 -19.03 12.65
CA TYR A 69 -8.46 -20.39 12.88
C TYR A 69 -9.26 -20.54 14.17
N ALA A 70 -10.29 -21.36 14.11
CA ALA A 70 -11.09 -21.80 15.25
C ALA A 70 -11.38 -23.31 15.18
N TYR A 71 -11.79 -23.90 16.30
CA TYR A 71 -12.26 -25.29 16.36
C TYR A 71 -13.74 -25.38 16.03
N GLU A 72 -14.07 -26.09 14.96
CA GLU A 72 -15.44 -26.48 14.59
C GLU A 72 -15.47 -28.01 14.37
N GLY A 73 -15.05 -28.77 15.38
CA GLY A 73 -14.74 -30.19 15.26
C GLY A 73 -13.31 -30.44 14.79
N ASP A 74 -12.91 -29.74 13.72
CA ASP A 74 -11.53 -29.64 13.24
C ASP A 74 -11.08 -28.17 13.20
N ALA A 75 -9.79 -27.91 12.97
CA ALA A 75 -9.28 -26.55 12.76
C ALA A 75 -9.78 -25.97 11.42
N VAL A 76 -10.63 -24.94 11.50
CA VAL A 76 -11.22 -24.26 10.34
C VAL A 76 -10.72 -22.82 10.27
N GLY A 77 -10.19 -22.43 9.11
CA GLY A 77 -9.73 -21.07 8.83
C GLY A 77 -10.83 -20.21 8.22
N SER A 78 -11.12 -19.06 8.82
CA SER A 78 -12.05 -18.04 8.33
C SER A 78 -11.30 -16.81 7.83
N GLU A 79 -11.66 -16.30 6.66
CA GLU A 79 -11.02 -15.11 6.07
C GLU A 79 -11.27 -13.87 6.91
N LEU A 80 -10.19 -13.12 7.19
CA LEU A 80 -10.26 -11.85 7.88
C LEU A 80 -10.69 -10.73 6.93
N SER A 81 -11.58 -9.86 7.40
CA SER A 81 -11.96 -8.63 6.70
C SER A 81 -12.05 -7.46 7.67
N GLU A 82 -11.98 -6.23 7.15
CA GLU A 82 -12.12 -5.02 7.99
C GLU A 82 -13.56 -4.84 8.52
N LYS A 83 -14.53 -5.51 7.90
CA LYS A 83 -15.96 -5.32 8.17
C LYS A 83 -16.48 -6.22 9.29
N GLU A 84 -15.94 -7.42 9.41
CA GLU A 84 -16.48 -8.47 10.25
C GLU A 84 -15.39 -9.09 11.11
N ALA A 85 -15.74 -9.40 12.36
CA ALA A 85 -14.90 -10.18 13.24
C ALA A 85 -15.24 -11.66 13.07
N VAL A 86 -14.22 -12.52 13.06
CA VAL A 86 -14.38 -13.97 12.92
C VAL A 86 -14.01 -14.69 14.22
N PRO A 87 -14.62 -15.85 14.51
CA PRO A 87 -14.25 -16.66 15.66
C PRO A 87 -12.79 -17.10 15.59
N VAL A 88 -12.12 -17.14 16.74
CA VAL A 88 -10.78 -17.70 16.90
C VAL A 88 -10.75 -18.57 18.14
N SER A 89 -10.04 -19.69 18.07
CA SER A 89 -9.83 -20.56 19.22
C SER A 89 -8.39 -20.47 19.73
N VAL A 90 -8.22 -20.73 21.02
CA VAL A 90 -6.90 -20.96 21.61
C VAL A 90 -6.47 -22.38 21.25
N PHE A 91 -5.36 -22.48 20.53
CA PHE A 91 -4.68 -23.74 20.24
C PHE A 91 -3.62 -24.00 21.31
N GLN A 92 -3.29 -25.27 21.53
CA GLN A 92 -2.18 -25.66 22.38
C GLN A 92 -1.12 -26.35 21.52
N THR A 93 0.13 -26.00 21.76
CA THR A 93 1.28 -26.69 21.17
C THR A 93 1.63 -27.94 21.99
N SER A 94 2.34 -28.90 21.40
CA SER A 94 2.80 -30.10 22.13
C SER A 94 3.79 -29.79 23.27
N SER A 95 4.38 -28.58 23.27
CA SER A 95 5.20 -28.05 24.37
C SER A 95 4.38 -27.34 25.48
N GLY A 96 3.05 -27.25 25.33
CA GLY A 96 2.12 -26.72 26.31
C GLY A 96 1.81 -25.22 26.17
N LEU A 97 2.39 -24.53 25.18
CA LEU A 97 2.12 -23.11 24.92
C LEU A 97 0.73 -22.92 24.30
N ASN A 98 -0.02 -21.94 24.82
CA ASN A 98 -1.27 -21.49 24.23
C ASN A 98 -1.00 -20.48 23.12
N CYS A 99 -1.69 -20.60 21.98
CA CYS A 99 -1.47 -19.73 20.84
C CYS A 99 -2.74 -19.50 20.00
N PHE A 100 -2.71 -18.43 19.21
CA PHE A 100 -3.64 -18.21 18.11
C PHE A 100 -2.96 -18.50 16.78
N VAL A 101 -3.72 -19.08 15.86
CA VAL A 101 -3.21 -19.54 14.55
C VAL A 101 -3.84 -18.72 13.44
N PHE A 102 -2.99 -18.23 12.54
CA PHE A 102 -3.37 -17.54 11.32
C PHE A 102 -2.69 -18.19 10.12
N SER A 103 -3.21 -17.99 8.93
CA SER A 103 -2.52 -18.36 7.69
C SER A 103 -2.65 -17.30 6.61
N SER A 104 -1.72 -17.30 5.66
CA SER A 104 -1.82 -16.54 4.43
C SER A 104 -1.76 -17.45 3.20
N ASN A 105 -2.56 -17.13 2.19
CA ASN A 105 -2.48 -17.70 0.86
C ASN A 105 -2.39 -16.57 -0.18
N LYS A 106 -1.58 -16.76 -1.22
CA LYS A 106 -1.64 -15.89 -2.41
C LYS A 106 -2.84 -16.32 -3.28
N LEU A 107 -3.65 -15.35 -3.70
CA LEU A 107 -4.89 -15.54 -4.49
C LEU A 107 -4.71 -16.35 -5.79
N LYS A 108 -3.50 -16.37 -6.35
CA LYS A 108 -3.18 -17.02 -7.64
C LYS A 108 -2.15 -18.13 -7.52
N ASP A 109 -1.72 -18.45 -6.31
CA ASP A 109 -0.68 -19.45 -6.12
C ASP A 109 -1.31 -20.85 -6.12
N THR A 110 -0.80 -21.69 -7.03
CA THR A 110 -1.16 -23.10 -7.18
C THR A 110 0.03 -24.00 -6.86
N SER A 111 1.11 -23.43 -6.31
CA SER A 111 2.28 -24.18 -5.94
C SER A 111 1.98 -25.16 -4.81
N SER A 112 2.45 -26.39 -4.97
CA SER A 112 2.44 -27.41 -3.93
C SER A 112 3.68 -27.27 -3.04
N SER A 113 4.02 -26.03 -2.65
CA SER A 113 5.12 -25.78 -1.73
C SER A 113 4.80 -26.36 -0.35
N ALA A 114 5.84 -26.77 0.38
CA ALA A 114 5.68 -27.21 1.75
C ALA A 114 5.09 -26.07 2.61
N PRO A 115 4.18 -26.36 3.55
CA PRO A 115 3.67 -25.35 4.44
C PRO A 115 4.78 -24.77 5.31
N THR A 116 4.75 -23.45 5.51
CA THR A 116 5.74 -22.73 6.31
C THR A 116 5.11 -22.21 7.60
N ILE A 117 5.94 -21.93 8.60
CA ILE A 117 5.50 -21.34 9.86
C ILE A 117 6.38 -20.16 10.22
N SER A 118 5.74 -19.12 10.73
CA SER A 118 6.39 -17.98 11.36
C SER A 118 5.75 -17.71 12.71
N ILE A 119 6.55 -17.30 13.69
CA ILE A 119 6.07 -16.95 15.03
C ILE A 119 6.09 -15.42 15.12
N ILE A 120 5.00 -14.84 15.59
CA ILE A 120 4.78 -13.39 15.56
C ILE A 120 5.54 -12.69 16.69
N ASN A 121 5.43 -13.18 17.92
CA ASN A 121 6.13 -12.65 19.09
C ASN A 121 7.34 -13.53 19.45
N THR A 122 8.51 -13.14 18.94
CA THR A 122 9.70 -13.99 18.79
C THR A 122 10.70 -13.99 19.95
N ASP A 123 10.34 -13.52 21.15
CA ASP A 123 11.41 -13.21 22.10
C ASP A 123 12.00 -14.43 22.84
N ASP A 124 11.26 -15.53 23.02
CA ASP A 124 11.83 -16.80 23.54
C ASP A 124 11.18 -18.11 23.05
N TYR A 125 10.02 -18.04 22.38
CA TYR A 125 9.23 -19.22 22.05
C TYR A 125 9.72 -19.98 20.81
N ALA A 126 10.54 -19.34 19.98
CA ALA A 126 10.93 -19.88 18.67
C ALA A 126 11.81 -21.13 18.75
N LYS A 127 12.43 -21.41 19.90
CA LYS A 127 13.20 -22.64 20.14
C LYS A 127 12.36 -23.80 20.69
N ASN A 128 11.13 -23.54 21.11
CA ASN A 128 10.28 -24.50 21.83
C ASN A 128 8.88 -24.62 21.24
N ILE A 129 8.62 -24.10 20.04
CA ILE A 129 7.31 -24.26 19.43
C ILE A 129 7.17 -25.71 18.94
N GLY A 130 6.39 -26.50 19.68
CA GLY A 130 6.05 -27.87 19.28
C GLY A 130 4.98 -27.89 18.19
N GLU A 131 4.55 -29.09 17.79
CA GLU A 131 3.38 -29.28 16.92
C GLU A 131 2.16 -28.54 17.48
N ILE A 132 1.36 -27.92 16.61
CA ILE A 132 0.09 -27.30 17.00
C ILE A 132 -0.98 -28.38 16.96
N LEU A 133 -1.45 -28.80 18.15
CA LEU A 133 -2.40 -29.89 18.26
C LEU A 133 -3.70 -29.55 17.53
N GLY A 134 -4.20 -30.50 16.73
CA GLY A 134 -5.46 -30.35 15.99
C GLY A 134 -5.36 -29.51 14.71
N LEU A 135 -4.19 -28.95 14.38
CA LEU A 135 -3.95 -28.27 13.11
C LEU A 135 -3.33 -29.26 12.11
N THR A 136 -3.96 -29.41 10.94
CA THR A 136 -3.35 -30.14 9.81
C THR A 136 -2.89 -29.13 8.75
N PRO A 137 -1.57 -28.91 8.59
CA PRO A 137 -1.02 -27.95 7.65
C PRO A 137 -1.34 -28.31 6.20
N LYS A 138 -1.72 -27.31 5.39
CA LYS A 138 -2.04 -27.49 3.97
C LYS A 138 -0.88 -27.00 3.11
N ALA A 139 -0.52 -27.76 2.06
CA ALA A 139 0.47 -27.34 1.09
C ALA A 139 0.11 -25.96 0.48
N GLY A 140 1.12 -25.12 0.25
CA GLY A 140 0.95 -23.76 -0.26
C GLY A 140 0.54 -22.71 0.80
N GLN A 141 0.36 -23.09 2.06
CA GLN A 141 0.02 -22.16 3.15
C GLN A 141 1.23 -21.75 3.99
N SER A 142 1.31 -20.46 4.29
CA SER A 142 2.17 -19.94 5.35
C SER A 142 1.34 -19.70 6.59
N TYR A 143 1.72 -20.29 7.71
CA TYR A 143 1.06 -20.15 9.00
C TYR A 143 1.81 -19.15 9.90
N TYR A 144 1.06 -18.36 10.67
CA TYR A 144 1.59 -17.37 11.60
C TYR A 144 1.02 -17.63 12.98
N ILE A 145 1.91 -17.79 13.95
CA ILE A 145 1.56 -18.21 15.31
C ILE A 145 1.80 -17.06 16.27
N TYR A 146 0.74 -16.65 16.96
CA TYR A 146 0.81 -15.69 18.05
C TYR A 146 0.76 -16.47 19.36
N VAL A 147 1.84 -16.48 20.12
CA VAL A 147 1.89 -17.15 21.43
C VAL A 147 1.24 -16.25 22.47
N ILE A 148 0.30 -16.78 23.26
CA ILE A 148 -0.36 -16.05 24.33
C ILE A 148 0.55 -16.11 25.56
N GLU A 149 1.03 -14.95 26.00
CA GLU A 149 1.82 -14.85 27.23
C GLU A 149 0.90 -14.95 28.45
N ASP A 150 1.34 -15.65 29.51
CA ASP A 150 0.54 -15.91 30.72
C ASP A 150 0.00 -14.64 31.40
N THR A 151 0.68 -13.50 31.21
CA THR A 151 0.30 -12.21 31.79
C THR A 151 -0.41 -11.28 30.82
N ALA A 152 -0.55 -11.66 29.55
CA ALA A 152 -1.15 -10.79 28.54
C ALA A 152 -2.68 -10.89 28.61
N GLU A 153 -3.32 -9.77 28.91
CA GLU A 153 -4.78 -9.64 28.81
C GLU A 153 -5.20 -9.12 27.43
N PRO A 154 -6.38 -9.51 26.92
CA PRO A 154 -6.95 -8.94 25.70
C PRO A 154 -7.17 -7.42 25.79
N PRO A 155 -7.12 -6.68 24.67
CA PRO A 155 -6.95 -7.18 23.31
C PRO A 155 -5.50 -7.49 22.94
N HIS A 156 -5.28 -8.63 22.29
CA HIS A 156 -3.98 -8.95 21.68
C HIS A 156 -3.90 -8.31 20.30
N SER A 157 -2.86 -7.52 20.04
CA SER A 157 -2.73 -6.80 18.76
C SER A 157 -1.34 -6.98 18.18
N PHE A 158 -1.28 -7.25 16.88
CA PHE A 158 -0.03 -7.47 16.15
C PHE A 158 -0.17 -7.09 14.68
N SER A 159 0.97 -7.00 13.99
CA SER A 159 1.03 -6.73 12.55
C SER A 159 1.65 -7.92 11.83
N LEU A 160 1.05 -8.35 10.72
CA LEU A 160 1.67 -9.27 9.76
C LEU A 160 2.20 -8.46 8.56
N TYR A 161 3.41 -8.78 8.12
CA TYR A 161 4.05 -8.13 6.97
C TYR A 161 4.31 -9.18 5.88
N LEU A 162 3.59 -9.07 4.76
CA LEU A 162 3.66 -10.04 3.67
C LEU A 162 4.27 -9.40 2.41
N PRO A 163 5.45 -9.87 1.95
CA PRO A 163 6.11 -9.31 0.78
C PRO A 163 5.42 -9.76 -0.52
N ASP A 164 4.96 -8.78 -1.29
CA ASP A 164 4.56 -8.95 -2.69
C ASP A 164 5.73 -8.57 -3.61
N GLU A 165 6.58 -9.56 -3.87
CA GLU A 165 7.74 -9.42 -4.75
C GLU A 165 7.37 -9.02 -6.19
N GLU A 166 6.20 -9.44 -6.68
CA GLU A 166 5.75 -9.11 -8.05
C GLU A 166 5.52 -7.61 -8.23
N ASN A 167 5.07 -6.94 -7.16
CA ASN A 167 4.76 -5.52 -7.17
C ASN A 167 5.77 -4.67 -6.38
N ASN A 168 6.88 -5.26 -5.91
CA ASN A 168 7.89 -4.63 -5.06
C ASN A 168 7.28 -3.92 -3.84
N LYS A 169 6.27 -4.56 -3.23
CA LYS A 169 5.45 -3.99 -2.18
C LYS A 169 5.33 -4.94 -1.02
N VAL A 170 4.80 -4.40 0.06
CA VAL A 170 4.51 -5.16 1.26
C VAL A 170 3.13 -4.82 1.72
N CYS A 171 2.36 -5.86 1.99
CA CYS A 171 1.07 -5.76 2.63
C CYS A 171 1.24 -5.89 4.14
N GLN A 172 0.86 -4.85 4.88
CA GLN A 172 0.78 -4.86 6.34
C GLN A 172 -0.67 -5.13 6.76
N TYR A 173 -0.88 -6.10 7.63
CA TYR A 173 -2.19 -6.45 8.19
C TYR A 173 -2.18 -6.25 9.69
N ASN A 174 -2.96 -5.30 10.18
CA ASN A 174 -3.07 -5.04 11.60
C ASN A 174 -4.26 -5.81 12.18
N VAL A 175 -3.97 -6.80 13.02
CA VAL A 175 -4.96 -7.73 13.57
C VAL A 175 -5.14 -7.45 15.06
N SER A 176 -6.38 -7.52 15.53
CA SER A 176 -6.73 -7.46 16.95
C SER A 176 -7.59 -8.65 17.33
N ILE A 177 -7.31 -9.25 18.47
CA ILE A 177 -8.06 -10.36 19.06
C ILE A 177 -8.66 -9.86 20.37
N THR A 178 -9.98 -9.94 20.49
CA THR A 178 -10.72 -9.54 21.69
C THR A 178 -11.42 -10.75 22.28
N GLU A 179 -11.52 -10.80 23.60
CA GLU A 179 -12.31 -11.79 24.32
C GLU A 179 -13.67 -11.23 24.72
N SER A 180 -14.73 -12.01 24.55
CA SER A 180 -16.05 -11.71 25.07
C SER A 180 -16.73 -12.99 25.53
N ASN A 181 -17.12 -13.05 26.80
CA ASN A 181 -17.79 -14.21 27.41
C ASN A 181 -17.01 -15.54 27.31
N GLY A 182 -15.68 -15.48 27.28
CA GLY A 182 -14.81 -16.66 27.17
C GLY A 182 -14.53 -17.11 25.73
N ASP A 183 -15.14 -16.46 24.73
CA ASP A 183 -14.86 -16.69 23.32
C ASP A 183 -13.95 -15.59 22.76
N TYR A 184 -13.04 -15.96 21.87
CA TYR A 184 -12.16 -15.01 21.18
C TYR A 184 -12.66 -14.74 19.76
N VAL A 185 -12.54 -13.49 19.35
CA VAL A 185 -12.78 -13.06 17.97
C VAL A 185 -11.61 -12.25 17.46
N ALA A 186 -11.20 -12.49 16.21
CA ALA A 186 -10.21 -11.70 15.52
C ALA A 186 -10.85 -10.74 14.53
N LYS A 187 -10.26 -9.56 14.40
CA LYS A 187 -10.66 -8.54 13.44
C LYS A 187 -9.44 -7.94 12.76
N LEU A 188 -9.55 -7.75 11.44
CA LEU A 188 -8.61 -6.91 10.71
C LEU A 188 -8.95 -5.44 10.99
N LEU A 189 -8.05 -4.72 11.64
CA LEU A 189 -8.24 -3.31 11.96
C LEU A 189 -8.06 -2.43 10.72
N ASN A 190 -6.99 -2.67 9.98
CA ASN A 190 -6.71 -2.03 8.70
C ASN A 190 -5.66 -2.83 7.91
N MET A 191 -5.62 -2.56 6.61
CA MET A 191 -4.55 -2.98 5.71
C MET A 191 -3.75 -1.78 5.21
N GLY A 192 -2.42 -1.85 5.31
CA GLY A 192 -1.48 -0.87 4.78
C GLY A 192 -0.61 -1.46 3.68
N THR A 193 0.00 -0.61 2.86
CA THR A 193 1.00 -1.05 1.89
C THR A 193 2.19 -0.13 1.83
N HIS A 194 3.39 -0.71 1.82
CA HIS A 194 4.65 0.02 1.75
C HIS A 194 5.50 -0.48 0.59
N GLU A 195 6.40 0.35 0.08
CA GLU A 195 7.44 -0.13 -0.83
C GLU A 195 8.47 -0.96 -0.06
N ILE A 196 9.03 -1.98 -0.70
CA ILE A 196 10.15 -2.74 -0.12
C ILE A 196 11.35 -1.79 -0.02
N THR A 197 11.78 -1.51 1.22
CA THR A 197 13.02 -0.79 1.54
C THR A 197 13.91 -1.70 2.40
N GLU A 198 15.22 -1.45 2.45
CA GLU A 198 16.15 -2.26 3.27
C GLU A 198 15.76 -2.29 4.76
N GLU A 199 15.17 -1.23 5.29
CA GLU A 199 14.66 -1.13 6.67
C GLU A 199 13.45 -2.06 6.90
N HIS A 200 12.59 -2.23 5.89
CA HIS A 200 11.49 -3.17 5.94
C HIS A 200 12.00 -4.62 5.88
N ILE A 201 13.00 -4.94 5.05
CA ILE A 201 13.53 -6.32 4.93
C ILE A 201 13.97 -6.90 6.30
N GLY A 202 14.48 -6.06 7.21
CA GLY A 202 14.87 -6.47 8.58
C GLY A 202 13.71 -6.82 9.53
N GLN A 203 12.48 -6.37 9.26
CA GLN A 203 11.27 -6.79 10.01
C GLN A 203 10.61 -8.04 9.39
N TYR A 204 10.97 -8.39 8.16
CA TYR A 204 10.26 -9.36 7.31
C TYR A 204 10.95 -10.69 7.34
N ILE A 205 12.27 -10.60 7.28
CA ILE A 205 13.14 -11.61 7.83
C ILE A 205 13.01 -11.36 9.32
N SER A 206 12.16 -12.13 10.01
CA SER A 206 12.44 -12.39 11.42
C SER A 206 13.95 -12.62 11.49
N GLU A 207 14.68 -11.71 12.13
CA GLU A 207 16.13 -11.82 12.41
C GLU A 207 16.45 -13.12 13.19
N LYS A 208 15.43 -13.96 13.44
CA LYS A 208 15.39 -15.11 14.33
C LYS A 208 14.98 -16.40 13.60
N GLY A 209 14.77 -16.37 12.28
CA GLY A 209 14.79 -17.53 11.36
C GLY A 209 13.44 -18.06 10.85
N MET A 210 13.53 -18.93 9.85
CA MET A 210 12.44 -19.53 9.08
C MET A 210 12.17 -20.97 9.56
N TYR A 211 10.91 -21.35 9.69
CA TYR A 211 10.48 -22.68 10.14
C TYR A 211 9.55 -23.32 9.10
N VAL A 212 9.62 -24.65 8.96
CA VAL A 212 8.74 -25.47 8.10
C VAL A 212 8.15 -26.61 8.89
N PHE A 213 7.01 -27.14 8.43
CA PHE A 213 6.56 -28.44 8.88
C PHE A 213 7.38 -29.54 8.20
N ASP A 214 7.83 -30.53 8.95
CA ASP A 214 8.38 -31.76 8.38
C ASP A 214 7.28 -32.73 7.92
N GLU A 215 7.69 -33.91 7.45
CA GLU A 215 6.77 -34.96 6.97
C GLU A 215 5.86 -35.55 8.07
N ASN A 216 6.16 -35.28 9.34
CA ASN A 216 5.39 -35.71 10.51
C ASN A 216 4.52 -34.59 11.10
N GLY A 217 4.60 -33.36 10.57
CA GLY A 217 3.90 -32.19 11.12
C GLY A 217 4.64 -31.49 12.26
N GLU A 218 5.90 -31.83 12.50
CA GLU A 218 6.75 -31.12 13.48
C GLU A 218 7.29 -29.81 12.91
N ILE A 219 7.44 -28.81 13.77
CA ILE A 219 7.98 -27.51 13.39
C ILE A 219 9.51 -27.58 13.42
N VAL A 220 10.13 -27.50 12.25
CA VAL A 220 11.58 -27.59 12.09
C VAL A 220 12.15 -26.24 11.69
N PHE A 221 13.19 -25.80 12.39
CA PHE A 221 13.98 -24.63 12.00
C PHE A 221 14.79 -24.93 10.74
N VAL A 222 14.60 -24.14 9.69
CA VAL A 222 15.26 -24.34 8.38
C VAL A 222 16.40 -23.37 8.11
N GLY A 223 16.61 -22.40 9.01
CA GLY A 223 17.72 -21.48 8.94
C GLY A 223 17.31 -20.06 9.30
N SER A 224 18.29 -19.28 9.76
CA SER A 224 18.29 -17.83 9.58
C SER A 224 18.83 -17.56 8.17
N HIS A 225 18.23 -16.60 7.45
CA HIS A 225 18.94 -16.08 6.28
C HIS A 225 20.29 -15.54 6.74
N PRO A 226 21.39 -15.78 6.00
CA PRO A 226 22.70 -15.32 6.42
C PRO A 226 22.63 -13.80 6.57
N SER A 227 22.76 -13.33 7.80
CA SER A 227 23.18 -11.95 8.02
C SER A 227 24.48 -11.80 7.26
N LYS A 228 24.55 -10.83 6.35
CA LYS A 228 25.87 -10.39 5.88
C LYS A 228 26.61 -9.92 7.11
N GLU A 229 27.56 -10.73 7.57
CA GLU A 229 28.60 -10.27 8.47
C GLU A 229 29.34 -9.15 7.74
N ASP A 230 29.38 -7.97 8.37
CA ASP A 230 30.32 -6.89 8.04
C ASP A 230 31.72 -7.25 8.58
#